data_AF-A0AAJ6B060-F1
#
_entry.id   AF-A0AAJ6B060-F1
#
_cell.length_a   1.000
_cell.length_b   1.000
_cell.length_c   1.000
_cell.angle_alpha   90.00
_cell.angle_beta   90.00
_cell.angle_gamma   90.00
#
_symmetry.space_group_name_H-M   'P 1'
#
loop_
_entity.id
_entity.type
_entity.pdbx_description
1 polymer ?
#
loop_
_entity_poly.entity_id
_entity_poly.type
_entity_poly.pdbx_seq_one_letter_code
_entity_poly.pdbx_strand_id
1 'polypeptide(L)'
;MLDEVDLLCKRMGLDWTADTDEKRLLMFDEEIKKPKGHEVGMIIDTMSVEELAERIGLLEAEILRLKAAIDARGASKKAADAAFEF
;
A
#
# COMPACT_ATOMS: atom_id res chain seq x y z
N MET A 1 -1.41 -24.36 -8.42
CA MET A 1 -1.67 -23.86 -9.78
C MET A 1 -0.83 -22.61 -9.94
N LEU A 2 0.37 -22.74 -10.47
CA LEU A 2 1.12 -21.59 -10.96
C LEU A 2 0.47 -21.25 -12.31
N ASP A 3 -0.04 -20.03 -12.43
CA ASP A 3 -0.66 -19.57 -13.66
C ASP A 3 0.36 -19.61 -14.80
N GLU A 4 -0.11 -19.79 -16.03
CA GLU A 4 0.75 -19.87 -17.22
C GLU A 4 1.63 -18.62 -17.40
N VAL A 5 1.26 -17.52 -16.74
CA VAL A 5 1.98 -16.25 -16.70
C VAL A 5 3.28 -16.37 -15.89
N ASP A 6 3.25 -17.00 -14.70
CA ASP A 6 4.44 -17.19 -13.86
C ASP A 6 5.50 -18.08 -14.54
N LEU A 7 5.05 -19.09 -15.28
CA LEU A 7 5.95 -19.97 -16.05
C LEU A 7 6.57 -19.25 -17.25
N LEU A 8 5.82 -18.36 -17.92
CA LEU A 8 6.31 -17.57 -19.05
C LEU A 8 7.38 -16.57 -18.59
N CYS A 9 7.17 -15.91 -17.45
CA CYS A 9 8.12 -14.99 -16.85
C CYS A 9 9.43 -15.69 -16.45
N LYS A 10 9.37 -16.85 -15.79
CA LYS A 10 10.56 -17.68 -15.49
C LYS A 10 11.31 -18.15 -16.74
N ARG A 11 10.58 -18.52 -17.80
CA ARG A 11 11.17 -18.93 -19.10
C ARG A 11 11.91 -17.78 -19.77
N MET A 12 11.40 -16.57 -19.65
CA MET A 12 12.01 -15.35 -20.21
C MET A 12 13.05 -14.71 -19.29
N GLY A 13 13.32 -15.30 -18.11
CA GLY A 13 14.29 -14.79 -17.14
C GLY A 13 13.84 -13.51 -16.41
N LEU A 14 12.53 -13.26 -16.38
CA LEU A 14 11.93 -12.09 -15.74
C LEU A 14 11.34 -12.50 -14.40
N ASP A 15 11.91 -12.01 -13.30
CA ASP A 15 11.36 -12.13 -11.95
C ASP A 15 10.43 -10.94 -11.69
N TRP A 16 9.12 -11.18 -11.66
CA TRP A 16 8.11 -10.14 -11.44
C TRP A 16 8.00 -9.72 -9.95
N THR A 17 8.62 -10.45 -9.01
CA THR A 17 8.59 -10.10 -7.58
C THR A 17 9.67 -9.10 -7.16
N ALA A 18 10.57 -8.72 -8.06
CA ALA A 18 11.64 -7.74 -7.83
C ALA A 18 11.42 -6.40 -8.56
N ASP A 19 10.30 -6.21 -9.26
CA ASP A 19 10.13 -5.08 -10.21
C ASP A 19 8.96 -4.14 -9.85
N THR A 20 8.97 -3.62 -8.62
CA THR A 20 8.23 -2.38 -8.28
C THR A 20 9.17 -1.41 -7.58
N ASP A 21 10.06 -0.77 -8.35
CA ASP A 21 10.32 0.68 -8.19
C ASP A 21 11.41 1.22 -9.16
N GLU A 22 12.20 0.38 -9.86
CA GLU A 22 13.38 0.91 -10.58
C GLU A 22 13.24 1.05 -12.10
N LYS A 23 12.19 0.54 -12.75
CA LYS A 23 12.06 0.57 -14.23
C LYS A 23 10.89 1.36 -14.81
N ARG A 24 10.39 2.35 -14.07
CA ARG A 24 9.38 3.31 -14.58
C ARG A 24 9.89 4.75 -14.55
N LEU A 25 11.15 4.97 -14.94
CA LEU A 25 11.78 6.29 -14.92
C LEU A 25 12.33 6.75 -16.28
N LEU A 26 11.73 6.30 -17.39
CA LEU A 26 12.06 6.81 -18.72
C LEU A 26 10.80 6.97 -19.56
N MET A 27 10.03 8.05 -19.33
CA MET A 27 9.34 8.77 -20.43
C MET A 27 8.67 10.11 -20.11
N PHE A 28 8.68 10.61 -18.86
CA PHE A 28 8.26 11.99 -18.57
C PHE A 28 9.17 12.55 -17.49
N ASP A 29 9.94 13.59 -17.84
CA ASP A 29 10.89 14.31 -16.98
C ASP A 29 10.16 15.22 -15.96
N GLU A 30 9.00 14.77 -15.49
CA GLU A 30 8.33 15.35 -14.33
C GLU A 30 8.64 14.44 -13.16
N GLU A 31 9.60 14.89 -12.34
CA GLU A 31 9.90 14.33 -11.03
C GLU A 31 8.57 14.12 -10.29
N ILE A 32 8.07 12.88 -10.28
CA ILE A 32 6.82 12.52 -9.59
C ILE A 32 7.06 12.80 -8.12
N LYS A 33 6.69 14.01 -7.69
CA LYS A 33 6.73 14.41 -6.29
C LYS A 33 5.75 13.50 -5.58
N LYS A 34 6.27 12.43 -4.97
CA LYS A 34 5.48 11.55 -4.11
C LYS A 34 4.71 12.48 -3.17
N PRO A 35 3.37 12.39 -3.12
CA PRO A 35 2.59 13.30 -2.28
C PRO A 35 3.14 13.19 -0.87
N LYS A 36 3.60 14.33 -0.31
CA LYS A 36 4.13 14.37 1.05
C LYS A 36 3.01 13.95 1.99
N GLY A 37 3.09 12.74 2.53
CA GLY A 37 2.13 12.24 3.50
C GLY A 37 2.14 13.08 4.78
N HIS A 38 1.04 13.04 5.51
CA HIS A 38 1.01 13.59 6.87
C HIS A 38 1.91 12.77 7.79
N GLU A 39 2.79 13.42 8.56
CA GLU A 39 3.62 12.79 9.59
C GLU A 39 3.00 13.00 10.98
N VAL A 40 2.85 11.92 11.75
CA VAL A 40 2.28 11.96 13.11
C VAL A 40 3.22 12.71 14.04
N GLY A 41 2.69 13.71 14.74
CA GLY A 41 3.47 14.51 15.70
C GLY A 41 4.14 15.75 15.08
N MET A 42 3.83 16.09 13.83
CA MET A 42 4.20 17.39 13.25
C MET A 42 3.65 18.57 14.05
N ILE A 43 4.37 19.69 14.05
CA ILE A 43 3.90 20.96 14.62
C ILE A 43 2.70 21.46 13.82
N ILE A 44 1.60 21.76 14.53
CA ILE A 44 0.33 22.21 13.93
C ILE A 44 0.03 23.69 14.18
N ASP A 45 0.79 24.34 15.06
CA ASP A 45 0.51 25.70 15.55
C ASP A 45 0.55 26.77 14.44
N THR A 46 1.22 26.48 13.33
CA THR A 46 1.35 27.38 12.18
C THR A 46 0.48 26.99 10.99
N MET A 47 -0.36 25.95 11.12
CA MET A 47 -1.23 25.46 10.04
C MET A 47 -2.56 26.21 9.99
N SER A 48 -3.11 26.38 8.79
CA SER A 48 -4.47 26.92 8.65
C SER A 48 -5.53 25.85 8.97
N VAL A 49 -6.79 26.29 9.18
CA VAL A 49 -7.92 25.38 9.42
C VAL A 49 -8.15 24.45 8.22
N GLU A 50 -7.99 24.97 7.01
CA GLU A 50 -8.13 24.21 5.76
C GLU A 50 -7.02 23.17 5.62
N GLU A 51 -5.77 23.54 5.92
CA GLU A 51 -4.66 22.58 5.91
C GLU A 51 -4.87 21.45 6.94
N LEU A 52 -5.38 21.80 8.13
CA LEU A 52 -5.74 20.80 9.14
C LEU A 52 -6.86 19.88 8.65
N ALA A 53 -7.88 20.41 7.97
CA ALA A 53 -8.97 19.60 7.41
C ALA A 53 -8.48 18.63 6.32
N GLU A 54 -7.62 19.10 5.41
CA GLU A 54 -6.99 18.25 4.38
C GLU A 54 -6.17 17.12 5.01
N ARG A 55 -5.37 17.45 6.04
CA ARG A 55 -4.57 16.46 6.78
C ARG A 55 -5.42 15.44 7.52
N ILE A 56 -6.51 15.86 8.15
CA ILE A 56 -7.48 14.96 8.78
C ILE A 56 -8.03 13.98 7.75
N GLY A 57 -8.45 14.47 6.57
CA GLY A 57 -8.96 13.62 5.51
C GLY A 57 -7.96 12.54 5.05
N LEU A 58 -6.67 12.90 4.92
CA LEU A 58 -5.62 11.94 4.60
C LEU A 58 -5.46 10.85 5.66
N LEU A 59 -5.48 11.23 6.94
CA LEU A 59 -5.35 10.28 8.05
C LEU A 59 -6.57 9.37 8.18
N GLU A 60 -7.78 9.89 7.98
CA GLU A 60 -9.01 9.09 8.01
C GLU A 60 -9.04 8.05 6.90
N ALA A 61 -8.61 8.42 5.69
CA ALA A 61 -8.47 7.49 4.58
C ALA A 61 -7.48 6.36 4.90
N GLU A 62 -6.34 6.69 5.52
CA GLU A 62 -5.36 5.68 5.92
C GLU A 62 -5.89 4.79 7.05
N ILE A 63 -6.62 5.34 8.03
CA ILE A 63 -7.29 4.54 9.07
C ILE A 63 -8.26 3.53 8.44
N LEU A 64 -9.05 3.95 7.45
CA LEU A 64 -9.98 3.06 6.76
C LEU A 64 -9.25 1.92 6.04
N ARG A 65 -8.17 2.24 5.33
CA ARG A 65 -7.32 1.24 4.65
C ARG A 65 -6.76 0.22 5.65
N LEU A 66 -6.24 0.69 6.79
CA LEU A 66 -5.69 -0.19 7.84
C LEU A 66 -6.76 -1.08 8.45
N LYS A 67 -7.96 -0.55 8.73
CA LYS A 67 -9.09 -1.35 9.21
C LYS A 67 -9.48 -2.44 8.22
N ALA A 68 -9.59 -2.11 6.93
CA ALA A 68 -9.88 -3.09 5.89
C ALA A 68 -8.81 -4.20 5.81
N ALA A 69 -7.53 -3.84 5.96
CA ALA A 69 -6.44 -4.82 5.99
C ALA A 69 -6.48 -5.71 7.25
N ILE A 70 -6.84 -5.16 8.41
CA ILE A 70 -7.05 -5.91 9.64
C ILE A 70 -8.19 -6.90 9.44
N ASP A 71 -9.33 -6.48 8.88
CA ASP A 71 -10.49 -7.34 8.67
C ASP A 71 -10.17 -8.48 7.72
N ALA A 72 -9.49 -8.19 6.59
CA ALA A 72 -9.06 -9.20 5.63
C ALA A 72 -8.13 -10.24 6.26
N ARG A 73 -7.16 -9.81 7.08
CA ARG A 73 -6.21 -10.69 7.77
C ARG A 73 -6.85 -11.44 8.94
N GLY A 74 -7.76 -10.81 9.66
CA GLY A 74 -8.49 -11.39 10.79
C GLY A 74 -9.44 -12.51 10.34
N ALA A 75 -10.11 -12.33 9.19
CA ALA A 75 -10.92 -13.37 8.56
C ALA A 75 -10.06 -14.59 8.19
N SER A 76 -8.87 -14.35 7.65
CA SER A 76 -7.91 -15.42 7.34
C SER A 76 -7.44 -16.16 8.60
N LYS A 77 -7.18 -15.44 9.70
CA LYS A 77 -6.77 -16.06 10.97
C LYS A 77 -7.88 -16.93 11.57
N LYS A 78 -9.12 -16.41 11.63
CA LYS A 78 -10.27 -17.18 12.14
C LYS A 78 -10.56 -18.43 11.31
N ALA A 79 -10.42 -18.35 9.99
CA ALA A 79 -10.57 -19.51 9.11
C ALA A 79 -9.47 -20.55 9.31
N ALA A 80 -8.24 -20.12 9.58
CA ALA A 80 -7.13 -21.01 9.91
C ALA A 80 -7.33 -21.68 11.28
N ASP A 81 -7.66 -20.90 12.33
CA ASP A 81 -7.86 -21.42 13.68
C ASP A 81 -9.00 -22.48 13.71
N ALA A 82 -10.09 -22.26 12.96
CA ALA A 82 -11.18 -23.24 12.84
C ALA A 82 -10.81 -24.53 12.07
N ALA A 83 -9.75 -24.51 11.26
CA ALA A 83 -9.27 -25.68 10.52
C ALA A 83 -8.33 -26.57 11.37
N PHE A 84 -7.82 -26.07 12.50
CA PHE A 84 -6.91 -26.78 13.41
C PHE A 84 -7.60 -27.32 14.67
N GLU A 85 -8.85 -26.94 14.95
CA GLU A 85 -9.69 -27.54 15.99
C GLU A 85 -10.39 -28.79 15.44
N PHE A 86 -9.69 -29.93 15.50
CA PHE A 86 -10.22 -31.28 15.27
C PHE A 86 -9.82 -32.20 16.42
#